data_AF-A0A953EGK4-F1
#
_entry.id   AF-A0A953EGK4-F1
#
_cell.length_a   1.000
_cell.length_b   1.000
_cell.length_c   1.000
_cell.angle_alpha   90.00
_cell.angle_beta   90.00
_cell.angle_gamma   90.00
#
_symmetry.space_group_name_H-M   'P 1'
#
loop_
_entity.id
_entity.type
_entity.pdbx_description
1 polymer ?
#
loop_
_entity_poly.entity_id
_entity_poly.type
_entity_poly.pdbx_seq_one_letter_code
_entity_poly.pdbx_strand_id
1 'polypeptide(L)' 'MLRAYRAGLFPMAESRRGERLYWLDPERRGIIPLDGGFHLPRRLLRTVLSGIYRVTADLDFPGVIAGCAAPAPGRE' A
#
# COMPACT_ATOMS: atom_id res chain seq x y z
N MET A 1 -12.95 11.87 5.55
CA MET A 1 -11.91 10.84 5.35
C MET A 1 -11.38 10.29 6.67
N LEU A 2 -10.69 11.07 7.52
CA LEU A 2 -10.08 10.55 8.77
C LEU A 2 -11.05 9.82 9.71
N ARG A 3 -12.29 10.31 9.84
CA ARG A 3 -13.34 9.64 10.64
C ARG A 3 -13.68 8.24 10.13
N ALA A 4 -13.62 8.03 8.81
CA ALA A 4 -13.90 6.74 8.18
C ALA A 4 -12.77 5.75 8.50
N TYR A 5 -11.50 6.13 8.33
CA TYR A 5 -10.35 5.29 8.69
C TYR A 5 -10.34 4.93 10.17
N ARG A 6 -10.69 5.87 11.06
CA ARG A 6 -10.85 5.58 12.50
C ARG A 6 -11.93 4.53 12.77
N ALA A 7 -12.99 4.51 11.96
CA ALA A 7 -14.05 3.50 12.03
C ALA A 7 -13.70 2.20 11.27
N GLY A 8 -12.48 2.06 10.74
CA GLY A 8 -12.06 0.91 9.95
C GLY A 8 -12.42 0.99 8.45
N LEU A 9 -13.12 2.03 8.00
CA LEU A 9 -13.56 2.16 6.61
C LEU A 9 -12.45 2.74 5.72
N PHE A 10 -12.35 2.26 4.49
CA PHE A 10 -11.47 2.84 3.46
C PHE A 10 -12.22 3.05 2.13
N PRO A 11 -11.89 4.12 1.37
CA PRO A 11 -12.51 4.37 0.09
C PRO A 11 -11.83 3.54 -1.01
N MET A 12 -12.60 2.95 -1.91
CA MET A 12 -12.11 2.23 -3.07
C MET A 12 -13.11 2.34 -4.22
N ALA A 13 -12.61 2.49 -5.46
CA ALA A 13 -13.42 2.36 -6.67
C ALA A 13 -13.46 0.90 -7.12
N GLU A 14 -14.51 0.49 -7.82
CA GLU A 14 -14.62 -0.87 -8.39
C GLU A 14 -13.55 -1.15 -9.45
N SER A 15 -13.08 -0.13 -10.17
CA SER A 15 -12.02 -0.25 -11.15
C SER A 15 -11.25 1.05 -11.32
N ARG A 16 -10.13 0.99 -12.04
CA ARG A 16 -9.31 2.16 -12.41
C ARG A 16 -10.11 3.26 -13.11
N ARG A 17 -11.12 2.90 -13.90
CA ARG A 17 -11.99 3.83 -14.64
C ARG A 17 -13.33 4.08 -13.93
N GLY A 18 -13.47 3.62 -12.69
CA GLY A 18 -14.69 3.81 -11.92
C GLY A 18 -14.93 5.29 -11.61
N GLU A 19 -16.13 5.76 -11.91
CA GLU A 19 -16.53 7.16 -11.64
C GLU A 19 -17.05 7.37 -10.21
N ARG A 20 -17.15 6.29 -9.42
CA ARG A 20 -17.70 6.28 -8.07
C ARG A 20 -16.72 5.67 -7.08
N LEU A 21 -16.70 6.25 -5.87
CA LEU A 21 -15.99 5.73 -4.73
C LEU A 21 -16.98 5.08 -3.75
N TYR A 22 -16.57 3.94 -3.19
CA TYR A 22 -17.32 3.21 -2.18
C TYR A 22 -16.54 3.16 -0.88
N TRP A 23 -17.25 3.21 0.24
CA TRP A 23 -16.66 2.95 1.56
C TRP A 23 -16.79 1.46 1.84
N LEU A 24 -15.65 0.79 2.05
CA LEU A 24 -15.60 -0.65 2.29
C LEU A 24 -15.37 -0.96 3.77
N ASP A 25 -16.18 -1.90 4.27
CA ASP A 25 -16.04 -2.54 5.59
C ASP A 25 -15.93 -4.07 5.45
N PRO A 26 -14.74 -4.61 5.15
CA PRO A 26 -14.57 -6.05 5.01
C PRO A 26 -14.76 -6.78 6.35
N GLU A 27 -15.65 -7.78 6.36
CA GLU A 27 -15.86 -8.71 7.48
C GLU A 27 -14.55 -9.41 7.90
N ARG A 28 -13.72 -9.79 6.92
CA ARG A 28 -12.37 -10.32 7.14
C ARG A 28 -11.33 -9.31 6.69
N ARG A 29 -10.63 -8.72 7.65
CA ARG A 29 -9.59 -7.73 7.38
C ARG A 29 -8.21 -8.36 7.28
N GLY A 30 -7.52 -8.10 6.17
CA GLY A 30 -6.10 -8.42 6.03
C GLY A 30 -5.26 -7.52 6.93
N ILE A 31 -4.54 -8.11 7.88
CA ILE A 31 -3.62 -7.40 8.79
C ILE A 31 -2.25 -8.06 8.69
N ILE A 32 -1.20 -7.26 8.52
CA ILE A 32 0.19 -7.72 8.58
C ILE A 32 0.74 -7.32 9.96
N PRO A 33 0.91 -8.25 10.90
CA PRO A 33 1.51 -7.96 12.21
C PRO A 33 2.99 -7.62 12.02
N LEU A 34 3.41 -6.41 12.40
CA LEU A 34 4.81 -5.98 12.27
C LEU A 34 5.71 -6.62 13.33
N ASP A 35 5.23 -6.73 14.56
CA ASP A 35 5.96 -7.32 15.67
C ASP A 35 5.79 -8.84 15.70
N GLY A 36 6.89 -9.58 15.57
CA GLY A 36 6.92 -11.04 15.69
C GLY A 36 6.21 -11.83 14.58
N GLY A 37 5.44 -11.17 13.70
CA GLY A 37 4.63 -11.83 12.66
C GLY A 37 4.96 -11.43 11.22
N PHE A 38 5.84 -10.45 10.99
CA PHE A 38 6.24 -10.07 9.64
C PHE A 38 7.33 -11.01 9.11
N HIS A 39 7.00 -11.79 8.08
CA HIS A 39 7.97 -12.62 7.40
C HIS A 39 8.74 -11.82 6.33
N LEU A 40 9.99 -11.49 6.62
CA LEU A 40 10.91 -10.91 5.64
C LEU A 40 11.89 -11.97 5.11
N PRO A 41 11.80 -12.36 3.83
CA PRO A 41 12.74 -13.33 3.27
C PRO A 41 14.18 -12.83 3.35
N ARG A 42 15.11 -13.71 3.77
CA ARG A 42 16.54 -13.37 3.96
C ARG A 42 17.19 -12.69 2.75
N ARG A 43 16.81 -13.11 1.53
CA ARG A 43 17.31 -12.51 0.29
C ARG A 43 16.83 -11.07 0.10
N LEU A 44 15.56 -10.78 0.42
CA LEU A 44 15.02 -9.43 0.33
C LEU A 44 15.69 -8.52 1.37
N LEU A 45 15.85 -8.98 2.60
CA LEU A 45 16.58 -8.25 3.64
C LEU A 45 17.99 -7.86 3.17
N ARG A 46 18.76 -8.82 2.64
CA ARG A 46 20.10 -8.54 2.09
C ARG A 46 20.07 -7.51 0.95
N THR A 47 19.05 -7.58 0.10
CA THR A 47 18.91 -6.67 -1.04
C THR A 47 18.64 -5.24 -0.58
N VAL A 48 17.69 -5.06 0.34
CA VAL A 48 17.36 -3.74 0.92
C VAL A 48 18.57 -3.15 1.66
N LEU A 49 19.33 -3.96 2.38
CA LEU A 49 20.50 -3.53 3.16
C LEU A 49 21.81 -3.45 2.35
N SER A 50 21.79 -3.71 1.04
CA SER A 50 23.00 -3.74 0.21
C SER A 50 23.57 -2.36 -0.16
N GLY A 51 22.90 -1.27 0.22
CA GLY A 51 23.31 0.10 -0.10
C GLY A 51 22.95 0.57 -1.52
N ILE A 52 22.37 -0.30 -2.35
CA ILE A 52 21.92 0.06 -3.71
C ILE A 52 20.62 0.88 -3.74
N TYR A 53 19.88 0.89 -2.62
CA TYR A 53 18.64 1.65 -2.48
C TYR A 53 18.78 2.69 -1.38
N ARG A 54 18.24 3.89 -1.63
CA ARG A 54 18.01 4.90 -0.60
C ARG A 54 16.54 4.84 -0.18
N VAL A 55 16.28 4.39 1.04
CA VAL A 55 14.93 4.35 1.61
C VAL A 55 14.69 5.66 2.37
N THR A 56 13.59 6.33 2.07
CA THR A 56 13.20 7.61 2.68
C THR A 56 11.72 7.56 3.09
N ALA A 57 11.34 8.38 4.06
CA ALA A 57 9.94 8.59 4.44
C ALA A 57 9.53 10.03 4.08
N ASP A 58 8.30 10.20 3.59
CA ASP A 58 7.64 11.50 3.31
C ASP A 58 8.42 12.50 2.44
N LEU A 59 9.41 12.03 1.67
CA LEU A 59 10.23 12.90 0.82
C LEU A 59 9.50 13.37 -0.45
N ASP A 60 8.67 12.52 -1.06
CA ASP A 60 7.91 12.83 -2.28
C ASP A 60 6.61 12.01 -2.33
N PHE A 61 5.64 12.42 -1.51
CA PHE A 61 4.33 11.76 -1.48
C PHE A 61 3.59 11.76 -2.83
N PRO A 62 3.52 12.89 -3.59
CA PRO A 62 2.89 12.88 -4.90
C PRO A 62 3.55 11.91 -5.89
N GLY A 63 4.89 11.85 -5.93
CA GLY A 63 5.61 10.92 -6.79
C GLY A 63 5.34 9.45 -6.43
N VAL A 64 5.31 9.12 -5.14
CA VAL A 64 4.95 7.77 -4.67
C VAL A 64 3.53 7.38 -5.11
N ILE A 65 2.54 8.26 -4.89
CA ILE A 65 1.16 8.00 -5.31
C ILE A 65 1.04 7.85 -6.83
N ALA A 66 1.73 8.69 -7.60
CA ALA A 66 1.75 8.58 -9.06
C ALA A 66 2.37 7.24 -9.53
N GLY A 67 3.46 6.80 -8.90
CA GLY A 67 4.10 5.50 -9.19
C GLY A 67 3.22 4.30 -8.83
N CYS A 68 2.48 4.38 -7.73
CA CYS A 68 1.45 3.39 -7.38
C CYS A 68 0.36 3.31 -8.46
N ALA A 69 -0.06 4.44 -9.02
CA ALA A 69 -1.10 4.52 -10.04
C ALA A 69 -0.61 4.20 -11.47
N ALA A 70 0.70 4.16 -11.73
CA ALA A 70 1.22 3.85 -13.06
C ALA A 70 0.87 2.40 -13.50
N PRO A 71 0.65 2.13 -14.79
CA PRO A 71 0.51 0.76 -15.28
C PRO A 71 1.79 -0.05 -15.08
N ALA A 72 1.69 -1.37 -14.97
CA ALA A 72 2.80 -2.32 -15.07
C ALA A 72 2.25 -3.72 -15.43
N PRO A 73 3.11 -4.67 -15.84
CA PRO A 73 2.66 -6.02 -16.18
C PRO A 73 1.80 -6.63 -15.07
N GLY A 74 0.59 -7.06 -15.40
CA GLY A 74 -0.37 -7.64 -14.46
C GLY A 74 -1.19 -6.62 -13.63
N ARG A 75 -0.99 -5.32 -13.86
CA ARG A 75 -1.79 -4.20 -13.30
C ARG A 75 -2.13 -3.17 -14.39
N GLU A 76 -2.58 -3.66 -15.55
CA GLU A 76 -2.93 -2.89 -16.75
C GLU A 76 -3.90 -1.72 -16.45
#